data_AF-A0A4Q3A118-F1
#
_entry.id   AF-A0A4Q3A118-F1
#
_cell.length_a   1.000
_cell.length_b   1.000
_cell.length_c   1.000
_cell.angle_alpha   90.00
_cell.angle_beta   90.00
_cell.angle_gamma   90.00
#
_symmetry.space_group_name_H-M   'P 1'
#
loop_
_entity.id
_entity.type
_entity.pdbx_description
1 polymer ?
#
loop_
_entity_poly.entity_id
_entity_poly.type
_entity_poly.pdbx_seq_one_letter_code
_entity_poly.pdbx_strand_id
1 'polypeptide(L)'
;MGLANYIPIATGLFCAFFFVEIFQHWQKHRQSLHLLWWTAGIFFYGAGTIPESIHTLSGYHPANFKAWYILGAILGGAPLAQGTVYLLMKRKTANLLSIILILVFIASSILVILSPLKPVDDRFIKLSGKLFEWQFIRYITPFINLYAFIFLVGGAIYSAFLYSKSSIDKSRFWGNVLIAIGGLLPGLGGSLSKVGGHIEILHITALLGISCIHAGYQTIRSSSLPSIYAAQAKPDQSELS
;
A
#
# COMPACT_ATOMS: atom_id res chain seq x y z
N MET A 1 -3.14 -28.70 0.53
CA MET A 1 -3.15 -27.22 0.60
C MET A 1 -3.92 -26.80 1.82
N GLY A 2 -3.35 -25.94 2.66
CA GLY A 2 -4.04 -25.41 3.86
C GLY A 2 -4.92 -24.21 3.50
N LEU A 3 -5.90 -23.89 4.37
CA LEU A 3 -6.77 -22.71 4.26
C LEU A 3 -5.99 -21.39 4.04
N ALA A 4 -4.78 -21.30 4.61
CA ALA A 4 -3.91 -20.13 4.49
C ALA A 4 -3.50 -19.77 3.06
N ASN A 5 -3.58 -20.72 2.11
CA ASN A 5 -3.26 -20.49 0.71
C ASN A 5 -4.33 -19.69 -0.04
N TYR A 6 -5.55 -19.59 0.51
CA TYR A 6 -6.65 -18.83 -0.07
C TYR A 6 -6.77 -17.42 0.51
N ILE A 7 -5.95 -17.09 1.53
CA ILE A 7 -5.96 -15.76 2.15
C ILE A 7 -5.63 -14.65 1.14
N PRO A 8 -4.66 -14.79 0.22
CA PRO A 8 -4.42 -13.76 -0.80
C PRO A 8 -5.66 -13.47 -1.67
N ILE A 9 -6.47 -14.49 -1.99
CA ILE A 9 -7.74 -14.31 -2.72
C ILE A 9 -8.72 -13.47 -1.88
N ALA A 10 -8.88 -13.81 -0.60
CA ALA A 10 -9.72 -13.04 0.32
C ALA A 10 -9.25 -11.58 0.45
N THR A 11 -7.94 -11.37 0.54
CA THR A 11 -7.32 -10.03 0.54
C THR A 11 -7.64 -9.28 -0.75
N GLY A 12 -7.50 -9.92 -1.92
CA GLY A 12 -7.85 -9.33 -3.21
C GLY A 12 -9.32 -8.91 -3.31
N LEU A 13 -10.24 -9.75 -2.84
CA LEU A 13 -11.68 -9.44 -2.78
C LEU A 13 -11.97 -8.28 -1.83
N PHE A 14 -11.33 -8.24 -0.66
CA PHE A 14 -11.46 -7.14 0.29
C PHE A 14 -10.90 -5.82 -0.29
N CYS A 15 -9.76 -5.88 -0.97
CA CYS A 15 -9.21 -4.73 -1.70
C CYS A 15 -10.16 -4.24 -2.80
N ALA A 16 -10.84 -5.13 -3.53
CA ALA A 16 -11.82 -4.74 -4.55
C ALA A 16 -13.02 -4.01 -3.92
N PHE A 17 -13.55 -4.51 -2.80
CA PHE A 17 -14.59 -3.83 -2.02
C PHE A 17 -14.12 -2.45 -1.56
N PHE A 18 -12.95 -2.36 -0.91
CA PHE A 18 -12.42 -1.09 -0.41
C PHE A 18 -12.11 -0.12 -1.57
N PHE A 19 -11.59 -0.61 -2.69
CA PHE A 19 -11.33 0.18 -3.89
C PHE A 19 -12.60 0.89 -4.37
N VAL A 20 -13.74 0.18 -4.44
CA VAL A 20 -15.01 0.78 -4.85
C VAL A 20 -15.42 1.89 -3.88
N GLU A 21 -15.34 1.66 -2.56
CA GLU A 21 -15.68 2.68 -1.57
C GLU A 21 -14.82 3.94 -1.67
N ILE A 22 -13.50 3.79 -1.75
CA ILE A 22 -12.58 4.94 -1.79
C ILE A 22 -12.62 5.64 -3.15
N PHE A 23 -12.83 4.91 -4.24
CA PHE A 23 -12.99 5.50 -5.57
C PHE A 23 -14.25 6.34 -5.66
N GLN A 24 -15.39 5.84 -5.15
CA GLN A 24 -16.62 6.62 -5.07
C GLN A 24 -16.45 7.87 -4.19
N HIS A 25 -15.70 7.76 -3.10
CA HIS A 25 -15.37 8.91 -2.26
C HIS A 25 -14.51 9.93 -3.02
N TRP A 26 -13.48 9.50 -3.75
CA TRP A 26 -12.69 10.38 -4.60
C TRP A 26 -13.52 11.02 -5.72
N GLN A 27 -14.46 10.30 -6.32
CA GLN A 27 -15.33 10.84 -7.36
C GLN A 27 -16.15 12.03 -6.87
N LYS A 28 -16.57 12.02 -5.59
CA LYS A 28 -17.26 13.15 -4.94
C LYS A 28 -16.31 14.29 -4.56
N HIS A 29 -15.01 14.03 -4.45
CA HIS A 29 -13.98 14.99 -4.05
C HIS A 29 -12.76 14.95 -4.98
N ARG A 30 -12.99 15.16 -6.30
CA ARG A 30 -11.95 14.99 -7.34
C ARG A 30 -10.67 15.80 -7.10
N GLN A 31 -10.77 16.93 -6.40
CA GLN A 31 -9.64 17.82 -6.08
C GLN A 31 -8.71 17.25 -4.98
N SER A 32 -9.18 16.29 -4.20
CA SER A 32 -8.46 15.63 -3.11
C SER A 32 -7.54 14.53 -3.66
N LEU A 33 -6.37 14.95 -4.17
CA LEU A 33 -5.38 14.04 -4.77
C LEU A 33 -4.91 12.93 -3.84
N HIS A 34 -4.93 13.12 -2.52
CA HIS A 34 -4.61 12.06 -1.57
C HIS A 34 -5.54 10.84 -1.71
N LEU A 35 -6.84 11.05 -1.98
CA LEU A 35 -7.80 9.97 -2.20
C LEU A 35 -7.53 9.24 -3.52
N LEU A 36 -7.10 9.95 -4.57
CA LEU A 36 -6.70 9.32 -5.83
C LEU A 36 -5.51 8.39 -5.63
N TRP A 37 -4.48 8.88 -4.94
CA TRP A 37 -3.29 8.10 -4.62
C TRP A 37 -3.59 6.90 -3.72
N TRP A 38 -4.46 7.08 -2.72
CA TRP A 38 -4.91 5.96 -1.90
C TRP A 38 -5.71 4.95 -2.71
N THR A 39 -6.61 5.39 -3.60
CA THR A 39 -7.35 4.51 -4.50
C THR A 39 -6.42 3.66 -5.35
N ALA A 40 -5.40 4.29 -5.97
CA ALA A 40 -4.37 3.58 -6.71
C ALA A 40 -3.59 2.60 -5.81
N GLY A 41 -3.30 2.98 -4.58
CA GLY A 41 -2.62 2.13 -3.60
C GLY A 41 -3.42 0.88 -3.22
N ILE A 42 -4.71 1.03 -2.90
CA ILE A 42 -5.60 -0.10 -2.62
C ILE A 42 -5.73 -1.01 -3.85
N PHE A 43 -5.80 -0.43 -5.05
CA PHE A 43 -5.80 -1.18 -6.30
C PHE A 43 -4.54 -2.04 -6.44
N PHE A 44 -3.35 -1.45 -6.32
CA PHE A 44 -2.09 -2.20 -6.49
C PHE A 44 -1.84 -3.20 -5.36
N TYR A 45 -2.25 -2.88 -4.14
CA TYR A 45 -2.24 -3.81 -3.02
C TYR A 45 -3.05 -5.06 -3.37
N GLY A 46 -4.29 -4.90 -3.82
CA GLY A 46 -5.13 -6.01 -4.27
C GLY A 46 -4.58 -6.72 -5.51
N ALA A 47 -4.13 -5.98 -6.52
CA ALA A 47 -3.59 -6.54 -7.75
C ALA A 47 -2.33 -7.39 -7.51
N GLY A 48 -1.50 -7.03 -6.52
CA GLY A 48 -0.33 -7.81 -6.09
C GLY A 48 -0.68 -9.19 -5.51
N THR A 49 -1.88 -9.35 -4.93
CA THR A 49 -2.34 -10.64 -4.38
C THR A 49 -2.74 -11.64 -5.46
N ILE A 50 -3.05 -11.19 -6.69
CA ILE A 50 -3.42 -12.06 -7.81
C ILE A 50 -2.23 -12.95 -8.22
N PRO A 51 -1.06 -12.41 -8.59
CA PRO A 51 0.07 -13.26 -8.96
C PRO A 51 0.62 -14.04 -7.75
N GLU A 52 0.43 -13.55 -6.52
CA GLU A 52 0.72 -14.33 -5.30
C GLU A 52 -0.18 -15.56 -5.20
N SER A 53 -1.50 -15.40 -5.39
CA SER A 53 -2.46 -16.50 -5.42
C SER A 53 -2.14 -17.51 -6.52
N ILE A 54 -1.85 -17.02 -7.73
CA ILE A 54 -1.45 -17.88 -8.87
C ILE A 54 -0.19 -18.67 -8.52
N HIS A 55 0.81 -18.04 -7.90
CA HIS A 55 2.04 -18.71 -7.49
C HIS A 55 1.78 -19.80 -6.45
N THR A 56 0.96 -19.51 -5.43
CA THR A 56 0.61 -20.50 -4.40
C THR A 56 -0.17 -21.68 -4.95
N LEU A 57 -1.04 -21.46 -5.95
CA LEU A 57 -1.92 -22.51 -6.49
C LEU A 57 -1.29 -23.30 -7.64
N SER A 58 -0.59 -22.62 -8.55
CA SER A 58 -0.08 -23.20 -9.81
C SER A 58 1.44 -23.37 -9.82
N GLY A 59 2.14 -22.77 -8.86
CA GLY A 59 3.59 -22.73 -8.79
C GLY A 59 4.21 -21.60 -9.60
N TYR A 60 5.53 -21.64 -9.69
CA TYR A 60 6.37 -20.63 -10.31
C TYR A 60 6.13 -20.55 -11.81
N HIS A 61 5.97 -19.32 -12.30
CA HIS A 61 5.98 -18.99 -13.71
C HIS A 61 6.72 -17.66 -13.90
N PRO A 62 7.68 -17.54 -14.85
CA PRO A 62 8.51 -16.34 -15.03
C PRO A 62 7.72 -15.03 -15.16
N ALA A 63 6.68 -15.03 -16.00
CA ALA A 63 5.85 -13.84 -16.20
C ALA A 63 5.04 -13.48 -14.94
N ASN A 64 4.58 -14.48 -14.19
CA ASN A 64 3.82 -14.28 -12.96
C ASN A 64 4.72 -13.71 -11.85
N PHE A 65 5.97 -14.18 -11.74
CA PHE A 65 6.97 -13.60 -10.83
C PHE A 65 7.23 -12.13 -11.15
N LYS A 66 7.43 -11.77 -12.42
CA LYS A 66 7.64 -10.38 -12.84
C LYS A 66 6.41 -9.50 -12.53
N ALA A 67 5.21 -10.00 -12.78
CA ALA A 67 3.96 -9.32 -12.43
C ALA A 67 3.84 -9.10 -10.91
N TRP A 68 4.12 -10.12 -10.10
CA TRP A 68 4.16 -10.02 -8.64
C TRP A 68 5.16 -8.97 -8.16
N TYR A 69 6.36 -8.97 -8.74
CA TYR A 69 7.41 -8.03 -8.33
C TYR A 69 7.02 -6.59 -8.63
N ILE A 70 6.38 -6.32 -9.77
CA ILE A 70 5.91 -4.99 -10.15
C ILE A 70 4.71 -4.57 -9.29
N LEU A 71 3.65 -5.38 -9.27
CA LEU A 71 2.39 -5.02 -8.62
C LEU A 71 2.52 -4.99 -7.10
N GLY A 72 3.13 -6.01 -6.51
CA GLY A 72 3.29 -6.14 -5.07
C GLY A 72 4.51 -5.36 -4.54
N ALA A 73 5.70 -5.70 -5.03
CA ALA A 73 6.93 -5.23 -4.40
C ALA A 73 7.34 -3.79 -4.77
N ILE A 74 6.95 -3.29 -5.95
CA ILE A 74 7.23 -1.92 -6.40
C ILE A 74 6.00 -1.02 -6.15
N LEU A 75 4.82 -1.43 -6.60
CA LEU A 75 3.62 -0.59 -6.60
C LEU A 75 2.72 -0.75 -5.37
N GLY A 76 2.93 -1.78 -4.53
CA GLY A 76 1.96 -2.15 -3.49
C GLY A 76 1.71 -1.06 -2.44
N GLY A 77 2.75 -0.63 -1.72
CA GLY A 77 2.60 0.32 -0.60
C GLY A 77 2.86 1.78 -0.93
N ALA A 78 3.67 2.06 -1.96
CA ALA A 78 4.16 3.41 -2.23
C ALA A 78 3.08 4.42 -2.67
N PRO A 79 2.03 4.05 -3.44
CA PRO A 79 0.95 4.98 -3.76
C PRO A 79 0.13 5.40 -2.52
N LEU A 80 -0.11 4.50 -1.56
CA LEU A 80 -0.76 4.87 -0.28
C LEU A 80 0.06 5.93 0.46
N ALA A 81 1.37 5.71 0.55
CA ALA A 81 2.31 6.65 1.14
C ALA A 81 2.34 8.00 0.40
N GLN A 82 2.30 7.99 -0.93
CA GLN A 82 2.21 9.22 -1.73
C GLN A 82 0.92 10.00 -1.43
N GLY A 83 -0.19 9.33 -1.16
CA GLY A 83 -1.40 10.02 -0.71
C GLY A 83 -1.21 10.73 0.63
N THR A 84 -0.49 10.13 1.58
CA THR A 84 -0.12 10.79 2.84
C THR A 84 0.81 11.98 2.63
N VAL A 85 1.70 11.93 1.63
CA VAL A 85 2.53 13.09 1.24
C VAL A 85 1.67 14.28 0.81
N TYR A 86 0.57 14.05 0.08
CA TYR A 86 -0.40 15.10 -0.26
C TYR A 86 -1.17 15.65 0.95
N LEU A 87 -1.20 14.93 2.07
CA LEU A 87 -1.79 15.42 3.32
C LEU A 87 -0.79 16.25 4.13
N LEU A 88 0.46 15.79 4.22
CA LEU A 88 1.46 16.35 5.13
C LEU A 88 2.31 17.47 4.51
N MET A 89 2.52 17.45 3.20
CA MET A 89 3.45 18.36 2.53
C MET A 89 2.73 19.39 1.66
N LYS A 90 3.43 20.48 1.35
CA LYS A 90 2.94 21.48 0.39
C LYS A 90 2.70 20.85 -0.99
N ARG A 91 1.66 21.30 -1.69
CA ARG A 91 1.25 20.77 -3.00
C ARG A 91 2.40 20.70 -4.02
N LYS A 92 3.26 21.72 -4.08
CA LYS A 92 4.44 21.74 -4.97
C LYS A 92 5.39 20.56 -4.70
N THR A 93 5.71 20.31 -3.42
CA THR A 93 6.59 19.21 -3.01
C THR A 93 5.93 17.86 -3.26
N ALA A 94 4.65 17.72 -2.94
CA ALA A 94 3.90 16.48 -3.20
C ALA A 94 3.83 16.15 -4.70
N ASN A 95 3.61 17.13 -5.56
CA ASN A 95 3.63 16.97 -7.02
C ASN A 95 5.02 16.55 -7.52
N LEU A 96 6.09 17.20 -7.06
CA LEU A 96 7.46 16.84 -7.43
C LEU A 96 7.77 15.38 -7.04
N LEU A 97 7.46 15.00 -5.80
CA LEU A 97 7.64 13.63 -5.32
C LEU A 97 6.81 12.63 -6.12
N SER A 98 5.58 13.00 -6.53
CA SER A 98 4.74 12.17 -7.40
C SER A 98 5.40 11.89 -8.75
N ILE A 99 5.95 12.93 -9.39
CA ILE A 99 6.64 12.80 -10.68
C ILE A 99 7.84 11.87 -10.54
N ILE A 100 8.67 12.10 -9.52
CA ILE A 100 9.84 11.25 -9.24
C ILE A 100 9.40 9.79 -9.00
N LEU A 101 8.37 9.58 -8.18
CA LEU A 101 7.87 8.25 -7.85
C LEU A 101 7.33 7.51 -9.08
N ILE A 102 6.58 8.20 -9.95
CA ILE A 102 6.07 7.63 -11.21
C ILE A 102 7.22 7.26 -12.15
N LEU A 103 8.22 8.12 -12.29
CA LEU A 103 9.41 7.82 -13.11
C LEU A 103 10.15 6.59 -12.56
N VAL A 104 10.31 6.49 -11.24
CA VAL A 104 10.90 5.32 -10.58
C VAL A 104 10.07 4.07 -10.86
N PHE A 105 8.74 4.13 -10.77
CA PHE A 105 7.86 2.99 -11.09
C PHE A 105 8.01 2.53 -12.53
N ILE A 106 8.00 3.45 -13.50
CA ILE A 106 8.13 3.14 -14.92
C ILE A 106 9.50 2.50 -15.18
N ALA A 107 10.59 3.16 -14.77
CA ALA A 107 11.95 2.67 -14.98
C ALA A 107 12.17 1.30 -14.32
N SER A 108 11.72 1.12 -13.08
CA SER A 108 11.86 -0.14 -12.35
C SER A 108 11.05 -1.27 -12.96
N SER A 109 9.85 -0.97 -13.47
CA SER A 109 9.00 -1.96 -14.15
C SER A 109 9.63 -2.43 -15.46
N ILE A 110 10.18 -1.50 -16.25
CA ILE A 110 10.92 -1.83 -17.48
C ILE A 110 12.12 -2.72 -17.15
N LEU A 111 12.91 -2.36 -16.14
CA LEU A 111 14.06 -3.16 -15.70
C LEU A 111 13.64 -4.58 -15.28
N VAL A 112 12.55 -4.73 -14.52
CA VAL A 112 12.01 -6.04 -14.12
C VAL A 112 11.58 -6.86 -15.33
N ILE A 113 10.90 -6.25 -16.30
CA ILE A 113 10.44 -6.92 -17.52
C ILE A 113 11.62 -7.41 -18.35
N LEU A 114 12.64 -6.58 -18.52
CA LEU A 114 13.82 -6.90 -19.34
C LEU A 114 14.82 -7.83 -18.65
N SER A 115 14.79 -7.90 -17.32
CA SER A 115 15.80 -8.66 -16.57
C SER A 115 15.69 -10.17 -16.85
N PRO A 116 16.82 -10.84 -17.17
CA PRO A 116 16.86 -12.29 -17.22
C PRO A 116 16.68 -12.88 -15.81
N LEU A 117 16.08 -14.07 -15.75
CA LEU A 117 15.81 -14.79 -14.52
C LEU A 117 16.72 -16.01 -14.45
N LYS A 118 17.23 -16.29 -13.26
CA LYS A 118 17.99 -17.51 -13.00
C LYS A 118 17.11 -18.74 -13.22
N PRO A 119 17.69 -19.89 -13.59
CA PRO A 119 16.98 -21.16 -13.59
C PRO A 119 16.34 -21.45 -12.23
N VAL A 120 15.12 -21.98 -12.24
CA VAL A 120 14.33 -22.32 -11.06
C VAL A 120 13.93 -23.78 -11.15
N ASP A 121 14.47 -24.59 -10.26
CA ASP A 121 14.16 -26.04 -10.19
C ASP A 121 12.99 -26.32 -9.24
N ASP A 122 12.79 -25.47 -8.22
CA ASP A 122 11.70 -25.60 -7.26
C ASP A 122 10.45 -24.87 -7.77
N ARG A 123 9.42 -25.67 -8.12
CA ARG A 123 8.12 -25.15 -8.55
C ARG A 123 7.47 -24.23 -7.51
N PHE A 124 7.71 -24.41 -6.22
CA PHE A 124 7.12 -23.59 -5.16
C PHE A 124 8.15 -22.67 -4.50
N ILE A 125 9.19 -22.31 -5.25
CA ILE A 125 10.22 -21.39 -4.78
C ILE A 125 9.63 -20.12 -4.19
N LYS A 126 10.25 -19.64 -3.12
CA LYS A 126 9.86 -18.36 -2.52
C LYS A 126 10.11 -17.20 -3.48
N LEU A 127 9.06 -16.41 -3.75
CA LEU A 127 9.16 -15.20 -4.56
C LEU A 127 10.11 -14.19 -3.90
N SER A 128 11.15 -13.81 -4.65
CA SER A 128 12.24 -12.97 -4.13
C SER A 128 13.02 -12.31 -5.26
N GLY A 129 13.53 -11.10 -5.00
CA GLY A 129 14.43 -10.41 -5.94
C GLY A 129 15.76 -11.14 -6.21
N LYS A 130 16.06 -12.24 -5.49
CA LYS A 130 17.23 -13.11 -5.76
C LYS A 130 17.12 -13.89 -7.08
N LEU A 131 15.91 -14.01 -7.62
CA LEU A 131 15.63 -14.73 -8.87
C LEU A 131 16.07 -13.95 -10.12
N PHE A 132 16.22 -12.62 -10.04
CA PHE A 132 16.82 -11.85 -11.12
C PHE A 132 18.30 -12.19 -11.26
N GLU A 133 18.80 -12.26 -12.49
CA GLU A 133 20.24 -12.29 -12.76
C GLU A 133 20.87 -10.93 -12.47
N TRP A 134 20.22 -9.85 -12.94
CA TRP A 134 20.62 -8.47 -12.64
C TRP A 134 20.36 -8.15 -11.16
N GLN A 135 21.36 -8.43 -10.32
CA GLN A 135 21.23 -8.34 -8.86
C GLN A 135 20.83 -6.96 -8.37
N PHE A 136 21.17 -5.90 -9.10
CA PHE A 136 20.90 -4.53 -8.66
C PHE A 136 19.40 -4.20 -8.57
N ILE A 137 18.53 -4.87 -9.34
CA ILE A 137 17.07 -4.66 -9.31
C ILE A 137 16.50 -4.91 -7.91
N ARG A 138 17.08 -5.87 -7.17
CA ARG A 138 16.61 -6.21 -5.83
C ARG A 138 16.86 -5.11 -4.80
N TYR A 139 17.74 -4.14 -5.10
CA TYR A 139 18.02 -3.02 -4.21
C TYR A 139 17.06 -1.85 -4.41
N ILE A 140 16.30 -1.81 -5.50
CA ILE A 140 15.29 -0.77 -5.76
C ILE A 140 14.16 -0.85 -4.72
N THR A 141 13.65 -2.06 -4.45
CA THR A 141 12.46 -2.26 -3.61
C THR A 141 12.67 -1.85 -2.14
N PRO A 142 13.83 -2.07 -1.48
CA PRO A 142 14.11 -1.48 -0.17
C PRO A 142 13.92 0.04 -0.09
N PHE A 143 14.36 0.81 -1.10
CA PHE A 143 14.19 2.27 -1.09
C PHE A 143 12.72 2.68 -1.23
N ILE A 144 11.98 2.01 -2.12
CA ILE A 144 10.54 2.24 -2.29
C ILE A 144 9.77 1.87 -1.01
N ASN A 145 10.12 0.74 -0.38
CA ASN A 145 9.49 0.29 0.85
C ASN A 145 9.85 1.19 2.03
N LEU A 146 11.06 1.75 2.08
CA LEU A 146 11.46 2.74 3.08
C LEU A 146 10.66 4.02 2.91
N TYR A 147 10.51 4.51 1.68
CA TYR A 147 9.63 5.64 1.37
C TYR A 147 8.20 5.35 1.82
N ALA A 148 7.67 4.17 1.48
CA ALA A 148 6.33 3.76 1.87
C ALA A 148 6.15 3.72 3.40
N PHE A 149 7.12 3.14 4.11
CA PHE A 149 7.12 3.05 5.56
C PHE A 149 7.15 4.44 6.22
N ILE A 150 8.06 5.33 5.81
CA ILE A 150 8.20 6.66 6.38
C ILE A 150 6.89 7.45 6.23
N PHE A 151 6.31 7.47 5.04
CA PHE A 151 5.15 8.33 4.78
C PHE A 151 3.81 7.69 5.14
N LEU A 152 3.62 6.38 4.97
CA LEU A 152 2.38 5.72 5.37
C LEU A 152 2.34 5.52 6.89
N VAL A 153 3.33 4.82 7.45
CA VAL A 153 3.36 4.50 8.89
C VAL A 153 3.79 5.73 9.68
N GLY A 154 4.94 6.33 9.35
CA GLY A 154 5.43 7.51 10.06
C GLY A 154 4.48 8.70 9.94
N GLY A 155 3.89 8.91 8.77
CA GLY A 155 2.88 9.95 8.55
C GLY A 155 1.61 9.72 9.37
N ALA A 156 1.13 8.48 9.48
CA ALA A 156 -0.01 8.14 10.33
C ALA A 156 0.30 8.30 11.82
N ILE A 157 1.48 7.86 12.29
CA ILE A 157 1.93 8.06 13.69
C ILE A 157 2.01 9.54 14.01
N TYR A 158 2.61 10.34 13.12
CA TYR A 158 2.71 11.79 13.28
C TYR A 158 1.31 12.43 13.34
N SER A 159 0.42 12.04 12.45
CA SER A 159 -0.98 12.51 12.43
C SER A 159 -1.70 12.14 13.74
N ALA A 160 -1.54 10.90 14.22
CA ALA A 160 -2.11 10.47 15.49
C ALA A 160 -1.59 11.33 16.65
N PHE A 161 -0.28 11.59 16.73
CA PHE A 161 0.29 12.46 17.75
C PHE A 161 -0.26 13.90 17.70
N LEU A 162 -0.53 14.45 16.51
CA LEU A 162 -1.16 15.77 16.41
C LEU A 162 -2.61 15.75 16.89
N TYR A 163 -3.39 14.73 16.50
CA TYR A 163 -4.78 14.60 16.93
C TYR A 163 -4.94 14.22 18.41
N SER A 164 -3.94 13.59 19.04
CA SER A 164 -3.99 13.25 20.47
C SER A 164 -4.01 14.48 21.38
N LYS A 165 -3.51 15.62 20.88
CA LYS A 165 -3.52 16.91 21.57
C LYS A 165 -4.89 17.61 21.52
N SER A 166 -5.83 17.12 20.69
CA SER A 166 -7.21 17.62 20.63
C SER A 166 -8.11 16.86 21.61
N SER A 167 -8.97 17.57 22.35
CA SER A 167 -9.72 17.02 23.48
C SER A 167 -11.13 16.48 23.14
N ILE A 168 -11.66 16.72 21.94
CA ILE A 168 -13.10 16.57 21.68
C ILE A 168 -13.45 15.27 20.94
N ASP A 169 -12.81 14.96 19.81
CA ASP A 169 -13.06 13.72 19.05
C ASP A 169 -11.73 13.02 18.73
N LYS A 170 -11.59 11.78 19.21
CA LYS A 170 -10.42 10.92 18.98
C LYS A 170 -10.57 10.00 17.78
N SER A 171 -11.63 10.12 16.98
CA SER A 171 -11.82 9.31 15.77
C SER A 171 -10.63 9.43 14.82
N ARG A 172 -10.14 10.65 14.59
CA ARG A 172 -8.96 10.87 13.74
C ARG A 172 -7.66 10.35 14.38
N PHE A 173 -7.56 10.37 15.71
CA PHE A 173 -6.45 9.73 16.42
C PHE A 173 -6.47 8.22 16.19
N TRP A 174 -7.56 7.54 16.53
CA TRP A 174 -7.68 6.09 16.42
C TRP A 174 -7.61 5.61 14.98
N GLY A 175 -8.18 6.35 14.03
CA GLY A 175 -8.08 6.00 12.63
C GLY A 175 -6.65 6.03 12.10
N ASN A 176 -5.85 7.01 12.52
CA ASN A 176 -4.42 7.05 12.18
C ASN A 176 -3.62 5.94 12.89
N VAL A 177 -3.94 5.60 14.14
CA VAL A 177 -3.34 4.44 14.83
C VAL A 177 -3.60 3.15 14.05
N LEU A 178 -4.85 2.94 13.60
CA LEU A 178 -5.22 1.77 12.79
C LEU A 178 -4.49 1.74 11.45
N ILE A 179 -4.34 2.88 10.77
CA ILE A 179 -3.55 2.96 9.52
C ILE A 179 -2.07 2.66 9.78
N ALA A 180 -1.50 3.15 10.87
CA ALA A 180 -0.11 2.88 11.23
C ALA A 180 0.13 1.39 11.49
N ILE A 181 -0.74 0.76 12.29
CA ILE A 181 -0.71 -0.70 12.52
C ILE A 181 -0.87 -1.45 11.19
N GLY A 182 -1.84 -1.03 10.38
CA GLY A 182 -2.14 -1.67 9.11
C GLY A 182 -0.99 -1.59 8.09
N GLY A 183 -0.26 -0.48 8.06
CA GLY A 183 0.94 -0.32 7.23
C GLY A 183 2.17 -1.08 7.75
N LEU A 184 2.25 -1.34 9.06
CA LEU A 184 3.35 -2.09 9.67
C LEU A 184 3.26 -3.60 9.44
N LEU A 185 2.04 -4.14 9.53
CA LEU A 185 1.79 -5.59 9.50
C LEU A 185 2.37 -6.32 8.27
N PRO A 186 2.18 -5.83 7.02
CA PRO A 186 2.76 -6.50 5.84
C PRO A 186 4.29 -6.51 5.86
N GLY A 187 4.92 -5.42 6.32
CA GLY A 187 6.38 -5.33 6.44
C GLY A 187 6.95 -6.32 7.46
N LEU A 188 6.28 -6.47 8.61
CA LEU A 188 6.62 -7.45 9.63
C LEU A 188 6.42 -8.88 9.12
N GLY A 189 5.27 -9.20 8.51
CA GLY A 189 5.02 -10.53 7.95
C GLY A 189 5.97 -10.89 6.82
N GLY A 190 6.34 -9.93 5.98
CA GLY A 190 7.36 -10.10 4.95
C GLY A 190 8.75 -10.41 5.52
N SER A 191 9.10 -9.81 6.65
CA SER A 191 10.37 -10.06 7.35
C SER A 191 10.35 -11.40 8.08
N LEU A 192 9.27 -11.71 8.81
CA LEU A 192 9.09 -12.97 9.53
C LEU A 192 9.02 -14.17 8.58
N SER A 193 8.34 -14.05 7.44
CA SER A 193 8.34 -15.12 6.43
C SER A 193 9.74 -15.43 5.90
N LYS A 194 10.66 -14.45 5.88
CA LYS A 194 12.05 -14.64 5.41
C LYS A 194 12.92 -15.36 6.44
N VAL A 195 12.65 -15.16 7.73
CA VAL A 195 13.41 -15.78 8.83
C VAL A 195 12.83 -17.15 9.20
N GLY A 196 11.50 -17.25 9.31
CA GLY A 196 10.81 -18.46 9.78
C GLY A 196 10.34 -19.41 8.67
N GLY A 197 10.47 -19.05 7.39
CA GLY A 197 10.12 -19.93 6.26
C GLY A 197 8.61 -20.06 5.95
N HIS A 198 7.72 -19.55 6.80
CA HIS A 198 6.26 -19.63 6.62
C HIS A 198 5.71 -18.45 5.82
N ILE A 199 5.24 -18.70 4.60
CA ILE A 199 4.67 -17.67 3.72
C ILE A 199 3.26 -17.24 4.17
N GLU A 200 2.58 -18.10 4.92
CA GLU A 200 1.25 -17.90 5.47
C GLU A 200 1.19 -16.67 6.40
N ILE A 201 2.28 -16.40 7.12
CA ILE A 201 2.40 -15.23 8.00
C ILE A 201 2.25 -13.95 7.16
N LEU A 202 2.88 -13.88 5.99
CA LEU A 202 2.75 -12.73 5.09
C LEU A 202 1.31 -12.58 4.61
N HIS A 203 0.63 -13.67 4.24
CA HIS A 203 -0.75 -13.60 3.78
C HIS A 203 -1.69 -13.08 4.88
N ILE A 204 -1.55 -13.60 6.11
CA ILE A 204 -2.35 -13.20 7.27
C ILE A 204 -2.11 -11.72 7.60
N THR A 205 -0.84 -11.30 7.69
CA THR A 205 -0.55 -9.91 8.02
C THR A 205 -0.92 -8.94 6.89
N ALA A 206 -0.93 -9.40 5.63
CA ALA A 206 -1.42 -8.60 4.51
C ALA A 206 -2.94 -8.37 4.61
N LEU A 207 -3.72 -9.39 4.95
CA LEU A 207 -5.17 -9.26 5.14
C LEU A 207 -5.51 -8.39 6.35
N LEU A 208 -4.86 -8.63 7.48
CA LEU A 208 -5.03 -7.81 8.69
C LEU A 208 -4.59 -6.37 8.44
N GLY A 209 -3.48 -6.19 7.71
CA GLY A 209 -2.95 -4.89 7.35
C GLY A 209 -3.96 -4.03 6.60
N ILE A 210 -4.51 -4.55 5.50
CA ILE A 210 -5.50 -3.83 4.70
C ILE A 210 -6.81 -3.61 5.46
N SER A 211 -7.22 -4.57 6.30
CA SER A 211 -8.41 -4.45 7.15
C SER A 211 -8.26 -3.33 8.17
N CYS A 212 -7.09 -3.19 8.79
CA CYS A 212 -6.78 -2.07 9.70
C CYS A 212 -6.75 -0.73 8.96
N ILE A 213 -6.17 -0.66 7.76
CA ILE A 213 -6.18 0.57 6.94
C ILE A 213 -7.62 0.96 6.59
N HIS A 214 -8.47 0.01 6.21
CA HIS A 214 -9.88 0.23 5.92
C HIS A 214 -10.65 0.73 7.16
N ALA A 215 -10.51 0.05 8.30
CA ALA A 215 -11.14 0.46 9.55
C ALA A 215 -10.68 1.87 9.98
N GLY A 216 -9.40 2.18 9.80
CA GLY A 216 -8.85 3.50 10.08
C GLY A 216 -9.41 4.57 9.15
N TYR A 217 -9.52 4.27 7.86
CA TYR A 217 -10.17 5.12 6.87
C TYR A 217 -11.63 5.41 7.23
N GLN A 218 -12.43 4.39 7.58
CA GLN A 218 -13.83 4.59 7.94
C GLN A 218 -13.99 5.41 9.22
N THR A 219 -13.17 5.15 10.24
CA THR A 219 -13.14 5.93 11.50
C THR A 219 -12.83 7.41 11.23
N ILE A 220 -11.89 7.71 10.33
CA ILE A 220 -11.59 9.10 9.93
C ILE A 220 -12.76 9.70 9.16
N ARG A 221 -13.36 8.93 8.24
CA ARG A 221 -14.46 9.38 7.37
C ARG A 221 -15.73 9.70 8.15
N SER A 222 -15.99 8.99 9.24
CA SER A 222 -17.16 9.24 10.12
C SER A 222 -16.99 10.46 11.03
N SER A 223 -15.79 11.02 11.15
CA SER A 223 -15.57 12.20 12.00
C SER A 223 -16.24 13.44 11.40
N SER A 224 -17.08 14.09 12.19
CA SER A 224 -17.75 15.36 11.83
C SER A 224 -16.85 16.57 12.02
N LEU A 225 -15.69 16.42 12.68
CA LEU A 225 -14.80 17.52 12.97
C LEU A 225 -13.92 17.92 11.77
N PRO A 226 -13.57 19.22 11.66
CA PRO A 226 -12.60 19.71 10.69
C PRO A 226 -11.28 18.96 10.82
N SER A 227 -10.64 18.67 9.69
CA SER A 227 -9.28 18.13 9.67
C SER A 227 -8.27 19.25 9.94
N ILE A 228 -7.17 18.93 10.63
CA ILE A 228 -6.01 19.83 10.72
C ILE A 228 -5.29 19.96 9.37
N TYR A 229 -5.56 19.03 8.43
CA TYR A 229 -5.03 19.07 7.08
C TYR A 229 -5.99 19.80 6.16
N ALA A 230 -5.55 20.92 5.58
CA ALA A 230 -6.33 21.69 4.61
C ALA A 230 -6.81 20.83 3.42
N ALA A 231 -6.03 19.83 3.01
CA ALA A 231 -6.39 18.89 1.94
C ALA A 231 -7.61 18.00 2.25
N GLN A 232 -8.04 17.97 3.51
CA GLN A 232 -9.21 17.24 4.02
C GLN A 232 -10.28 18.17 4.61
N ALA A 233 -10.05 19.49 4.61
CA ALA A 233 -11.08 20.44 5.00
C ALA A 233 -12.20 20.43 3.95
N LYS A 234 -13.46 20.48 4.39
CA LYS A 234 -14.57 20.72 3.46
C LYS A 234 -14.37 22.12 2.87
N PRO A 235 -14.60 22.33 1.56
CA PRO A 235 -14.69 23.68 1.02
C PRO A 235 -15.75 24.46 1.79
N ASP A 236 -15.45 25.72 2.11
CA ASP A 236 -16.33 26.57 2.89
C ASP A 236 -17.67 26.71 2.16
N GLN A 237 -18.77 26.43 2.85
CA GLN A 237 -20.12 26.48 2.24
C GLN A 237 -20.54 27.92 1.88
N SER A 238 -19.79 28.92 2.35
CA SER A 238 -19.95 30.34 2.03
C SER A 238 -19.50 30.73 0.62
N GLU A 239 -18.68 29.91 -0.05
CA GLU A 239 -18.24 30.16 -1.44
C GLU A 239 -19.20 29.59 -2.50
N LEU A 240 -20.28 28.91 -2.08
CA LEU A 240 -21.27 28.25 -2.94
C LEU A 240 -22.68 28.87 -2.83
N SER A 241 -22.82 29.99 -2.12
CA SER A 241 -24.04 30.80 -2.00
C SER A 241 -23.85 32.19 -2.59
#